data_AF-A0A2N3EDK4-F1
#
_entry.id   AF-A0A2N3EDK4-F1
#
_cell.length_a   1.000
_cell.length_b   1.000
_cell.length_c   1.000
_cell.angle_alpha   90.00
_cell.angle_beta   90.00
_cell.angle_gamma   90.00
#
_symmetry.space_group_name_H-M   'P 1'
#
loop_
_entity.id
_entity.type
_entity.pdbx_description
1 polymer ?
#
loop_
_entity_poly.entity_id
_entity_poly.type
_entity_poly.pdbx_seq_one_letter_code
_entity_poly.pdbx_strand_id
1 'polypeptide(L)'
;EVRVAAGVEDGALVIRVSDTGIGIAPDDIPVALERFGQIDSDLARKYEGTGLGLPLSKCLMEHHGGTLQIESEPGHGTTVSVGFPKERILKKAPAQRQGVHAAQ
;
A
#
# COMPACT_ATOMS: atom_id res chain seq x y z
N GLU A 1 13.03 8.53 -7.06
CA GLU A 1 11.79 9.29 -6.82
C GLU A 1 10.78 8.37 -6.17
N VAL A 2 9.85 8.89 -5.35
CA VAL A 2 8.73 8.12 -4.78
C VAL A 2 7.44 8.89 -5.04
N ARG A 3 6.41 8.19 -5.51
CA ARG A 3 5.07 8.71 -5.82
C ARG A 3 4.03 7.94 -5.03
N VAL A 4 3.00 8.65 -4.58
CA VAL A 4 1.85 8.07 -3.90
C VAL A 4 0.59 8.54 -4.61
N ALA A 5 -0.28 7.60 -4.96
CA ALA A 5 -1.58 7.85 -5.56
C ALA A 5 -2.66 7.10 -4.79
N ALA A 6 -3.87 7.66 -4.76
CA ALA A 6 -5.04 6.98 -4.20
C ALA A 6 -6.25 7.24 -5.09
N GLY A 7 -7.07 6.22 -5.29
CA GLY A 7 -8.26 6.28 -6.13
C GLY A 7 -9.29 5.25 -5.69
N VAL A 8 -10.54 5.48 -6.11
CA VAL A 8 -11.60 4.47 -5.95
C VAL A 8 -11.78 3.76 -7.29
N GLU A 9 -11.53 2.46 -7.32
CA GLU A 9 -11.63 1.57 -8.48
C GLU A 9 -12.68 0.50 -8.15
N ASP A 10 -13.76 0.40 -8.92
CA ASP A 10 -14.88 -0.54 -8.68
C ASP A 10 -15.45 -0.52 -7.25
N GLY A 11 -15.40 0.65 -6.61
CA GLY A 11 -15.86 0.86 -5.24
C GLY A 11 -14.87 0.45 -4.16
N ALA A 12 -13.69 -0.08 -4.50
CA ALA A 12 -12.59 -0.31 -3.57
C ALA A 12 -11.64 0.90 -3.54
N LEU A 13 -11.05 1.21 -2.37
CA LEU A 13 -10.04 2.25 -2.25
C LEU A 13 -8.67 1.62 -2.51
N VAL A 14 -8.01 2.03 -3.58
CA VAL A 14 -6.68 1.57 -3.94
C VAL A 14 -5.68 2.69 -3.64
N ILE A 15 -4.65 2.38 -2.86
CA ILE A 15 -3.51 3.26 -2.61
C ILE A 15 -2.29 2.61 -3.25
N ARG A 16 -1.57 3.35 -4.09
CA ARG A 16 -0.36 2.89 -4.78
C ARG A 16 0.83 3.71 -4.32
N VAL A 17 1.90 3.02 -3.95
CA VAL A 17 3.21 3.61 -3.65
C VAL A 17 4.19 3.10 -4.70
N SER A 18 4.72 4.01 -5.51
CA SER A 18 5.65 3.69 -6.61
C SER A 18 6.98 4.37 -6.39
N ASP A 19 8.07 3.65 -6.57
CA ASP A 19 9.43 4.19 -6.60
C ASP A 19 10.14 3.85 -7.91
N THR A 20 11.25 4.53 -8.17
CA THR A 20 12.13 4.32 -9.33
C THR A 20 13.48 3.72 -8.91
N GLY A 21 13.49 2.96 -7.82
CA GLY A 21 14.67 2.35 -7.23
C GLY A 21 15.11 1.09 -7.98
N ILE A 22 15.86 0.24 -7.29
CA ILE A 22 16.47 -0.95 -7.89
C ILE A 22 15.49 -2.04 -8.34
N GLY A 23 14.24 -2.01 -7.87
CA GLY A 23 13.26 -3.05 -8.13
C GLY A 23 13.58 -4.39 -7.45
N ILE A 24 12.70 -5.36 -7.63
CA ILE A 24 12.73 -6.69 -7.05
C ILE A 24 12.46 -7.68 -8.19
N ALA A 25 13.24 -8.77 -8.27
CA ALA A 25 12.95 -9.81 -9.24
C ALA A 25 11.61 -10.48 -8.90
N PRO A 26 10.75 -10.82 -9.89
CA PRO A 26 9.45 -11.42 -9.62
C PRO A 26 9.50 -12.66 -8.71
N ASP A 27 10.54 -13.48 -8.86
CA ASP A 27 10.76 -14.71 -8.07
C ASP A 27 11.16 -14.43 -6.61
N ASP A 28 11.65 -13.22 -6.31
CA ASP A 28 12.06 -12.79 -4.97
C ASP A 28 10.92 -12.11 -4.19
N ILE A 29 9.83 -11.73 -4.85
CA ILE A 29 8.66 -11.10 -4.21
C ILE A 29 8.06 -11.98 -3.10
N PRO A 30 7.89 -13.31 -3.26
CA PRO A 30 7.43 -14.17 -2.18
C PRO A 30 8.32 -14.06 -0.93
N VAL A 31 9.64 -14.06 -1.12
CA VAL A 31 10.62 -13.94 -0.02
C VAL A 31 10.52 -12.58 0.66
N ALA A 32 10.35 -11.49 -0.10
CA ALA A 32 10.13 -10.15 0.47
C ALA A 32 8.85 -10.04 1.33
N LEU A 33 7.88 -10.94 1.15
CA LEU A 33 6.65 -11.03 1.93
C LEU A 33 6.75 -11.99 3.13
N GLU A 34 7.87 -12.70 3.29
CA GLU A 34 8.15 -13.54 4.45
C GLU A 34 8.67 -12.73 5.63
N ARG A 35 8.31 -13.13 6.86
CA ARG A 35 8.83 -12.49 8.07
C ARG A 35 10.33 -12.68 8.15
N PHE A 36 11.07 -11.58 8.32
CA PHE A 36 12.53 -11.58 8.29
C PHE A 36 13.13 -11.99 6.94
N GLY A 37 12.30 -12.06 5.89
CA GLY A 37 12.76 -12.26 4.52
C GLY A 37 13.62 -11.07 4.09
N GLN A 38 14.85 -11.36 3.72
CA GLN A 38 15.76 -10.44 3.08
C GLN A 38 16.25 -11.11 1.79
N ILE A 39 16.10 -10.42 0.66
CA ILE A 39 16.56 -10.95 -0.62
C ILE A 39 18.08 -10.84 -0.64
N ASP A 40 18.78 -11.97 -0.73
CA ASP A 40 20.24 -12.04 -0.78
C ASP A 40 20.77 -11.37 -2.06
N SER A 41 20.98 -10.06 -1.96
CA SER A 41 21.67 -9.27 -2.97
C SER A 41 22.77 -8.47 -2.29
N ASP A 42 23.81 -8.08 -3.03
CA ASP A 42 24.83 -7.14 -2.53
C ASP A 42 24.24 -5.82 -2.04
N LEU A 43 22.96 -5.55 -2.37
CA LEU A 43 22.18 -4.42 -1.86
C LEU A 43 21.52 -4.66 -0.49
N ALA A 44 21.22 -5.89 -0.10
CA ALA A 44 20.66 -6.21 1.23
C ALA A 44 21.60 -5.79 2.35
N ARG A 45 22.91 -5.82 2.09
CA ARG A 45 23.95 -5.30 2.99
C ARG A 45 24.01 -3.77 3.05
N LYS A 46 23.37 -3.07 2.12
CA LYS A 46 23.39 -1.61 1.98
C LYS A 46 22.17 -0.92 2.60
N TYR A 47 21.08 -1.65 2.82
CA TYR A 47 19.85 -1.15 3.42
C TYR A 47 19.52 -1.96 4.68
N GLU A 48 19.77 -1.37 5.84
CA GLU A 48 19.42 -1.97 7.14
C GLU A 48 17.89 -2.12 7.28
N GLY A 49 17.45 -3.25 7.83
CA GLY A 49 16.04 -3.48 8.14
C GLY A 49 15.77 -4.90 8.60
N THR A 50 14.76 -5.11 9.45
CA THR A 50 14.45 -6.45 10.00
C THR A 50 13.70 -7.36 9.03
N GLY A 51 13.40 -6.91 7.81
CA GLY A 51 12.55 -7.66 6.88
C GLY A 51 11.10 -7.81 7.36
N LEU A 52 10.59 -6.88 8.17
CA LEU A 52 9.22 -6.95 8.73
C LEU A 52 8.23 -6.00 8.07
N GLY A 53 8.67 -5.00 7.30
CA GLY A 53 7.79 -3.98 6.73
C GLY A 53 6.67 -4.56 5.85
N LEU A 54 7.03 -5.21 4.75
CA LEU A 54 6.06 -5.82 3.81
C LEU A 54 5.22 -6.94 4.46
N PRO A 55 5.78 -7.86 5.27
CA PRO A 55 4.98 -8.85 5.99
C PRO A 55 3.93 -8.23 6.93
N LEU A 56 4.28 -7.15 7.64
CA LEU A 56 3.34 -6.43 8.51
C LEU A 56 2.26 -5.73 7.70
N SER A 57 2.63 -5.04 6.62
CA SER A 57 1.67 -4.39 5.72
C SER A 57 0.68 -5.40 5.12
N LYS A 58 1.17 -6.56 4.67
CA LYS A 58 0.33 -7.65 4.17
C LYS A 58 -0.64 -8.14 5.24
N CYS A 59 -0.13 -8.46 6.44
CA CYS A 59 -0.95 -8.92 7.57
C CYS A 59 -2.04 -7.89 7.95
N LEU A 60 -1.68 -6.60 8.01
CA LEU A 60 -2.64 -5.53 8.28
C LEU A 60 -3.72 -5.46 7.20
N MET A 61 -3.33 -5.51 5.93
CA MET A 61 -4.30 -5.49 4.83
C MET A 61 -5.24 -6.69 4.86
N GLU A 62 -4.72 -7.89 5.10
CA GLU A 62 -5.53 -9.10 5.28
C GLU A 62 -6.51 -8.95 6.45
N HIS A 63 -6.08 -8.36 7.57
CA HIS A 63 -6.94 -8.11 8.73
C HIS A 63 -8.05 -7.08 8.45
N HIS A 64 -7.80 -6.15 7.52
CA HIS A 64 -8.80 -5.21 7.03
C HIS A 64 -9.76 -5.83 5.98
N GLY A 65 -9.53 -7.08 5.56
CA GLY A 65 -10.24 -7.75 4.46
C GLY A 65 -9.83 -7.21 3.09
N GLY A 66 -8.68 -6.57 3.01
CA GLY A 66 -8.13 -5.97 1.80
C GLY A 66 -7.04 -6.82 1.16
N THR A 67 -6.35 -6.20 0.21
CA THR A 67 -5.29 -6.84 -0.59
C THR A 67 -4.00 -6.01 -0.56
N LEU A 68 -2.87 -6.68 -0.77
CA LEU A 68 -1.59 -6.06 -1.05
C LEU A 68 -0.99 -6.76 -2.28
N GLN A 69 -0.64 -5.99 -3.30
CA GLN A 69 -0.02 -6.46 -4.54
C GLN A 69 1.29 -5.72 -4.76
N ILE A 70 2.28 -6.40 -5.34
CA ILE A 70 3.59 -5.85 -5.66
C ILE A 70 3.86 -6.12 -7.13
N GLU A 71 4.15 -5.06 -7.87
CA GLU A 71 4.64 -5.08 -9.25
C GLU A 71 6.04 -4.48 -9.23
N SER A 72 7.05 -5.25 -9.64
CA SER A 72 8.43 -4.81 -9.56
C SER A 72 9.28 -5.46 -10.64
N GLU A 73 10.27 -4.73 -11.13
CA GLU A 73 11.23 -5.24 -12.11
C GLU A 73 12.62 -4.63 -11.81
N PRO A 74 13.70 -5.46 -11.83
CA PRO A 74 15.05 -4.96 -11.60
C PRO A 74 15.44 -3.79 -12.52
N GLY A 75 15.88 -2.69 -11.94
CA GLY A 75 16.27 -1.46 -12.65
C GLY A 75 15.11 -0.52 -13.03
N HIS A 76 13.86 -0.94 -12.85
CA HIS A 76 12.67 -0.15 -13.19
C HIS A 76 11.91 0.39 -11.96
N GLY A 77 12.19 -0.16 -10.77
CA GLY A 77 11.57 0.24 -9.51
C GLY A 77 10.44 -0.70 -9.08
N THR A 78 9.66 -0.26 -8.09
CA THR A 78 8.59 -1.06 -7.49
C THR A 78 7.32 -0.24 -7.36
N THR A 79 6.17 -0.87 -7.58
CA THR A 79 4.86 -0.36 -7.19
C THR A 79 4.19 -1.34 -6.23
N VAL A 80 3.83 -0.85 -5.04
CA VAL A 80 3.02 -1.57 -4.05
C VAL A 80 1.61 -0.98 -4.04
N SER A 81 0.62 -1.83 -4.29
CA SER A 81 -0.80 -1.45 -4.30
C SER A 81 -1.51 -2.10 -3.11
N VAL A 82 -2.15 -1.30 -2.27
CA VAL A 82 -3.04 -1.80 -1.19
C VAL A 82 -4.49 -1.45 -1.51
N GLY A 83 -5.36 -2.45 -1.45
CA GLY A 83 -6.79 -2.32 -1.77
C GLY A 83 -7.65 -2.54 -0.54
N PHE A 84 -8.43 -1.54 -0.15
CA PHE A 84 -9.49 -1.69 0.87
C PHE A 84 -10.82 -1.98 0.18
N PRO A 85 -11.59 -2.98 0.65
CA PRO A 85 -12.86 -3.30 0.04
C PRO A 85 -13.89 -2.19 0.31
N LYS A 86 -14.94 -2.14 -0.51
CA LYS A 86 -15.96 -1.08 -0.48
C LYS A 86 -16.60 -0.86 0.89
N GLU A 87 -16.72 -1.92 1.69
CA GLU A 87 -17.28 -1.89 3.05
C GLU A 87 -16.42 -1.10 4.04
N ARG A 88 -15.15 -0.84 3.69
CA ARG A 88 -14.20 -0.04 4.50
C ARG A 88 -14.15 1.43 4.07
N ILE A 89 -14.96 1.84 3.09
CA ILE A 89 -14.99 3.23 2.61
C ILE A 89 -16.20 3.95 3.18
N LEU A 90 -15.94 5.00 3.96
CA LEU A 90 -16.99 5.88 4.43
C LEU A 90 -17.42 6.82 3.30
N LYS A 91 -18.70 6.78 2.94
CA LYS A 91 -19.30 7.84 2.13
C LYS A 91 -19.33 9.10 2.97
N LYS A 92 -18.76 10.19 2.46
CA LYS A 92 -18.87 11.50 3.11
C LYS A 92 -20.36 11.78 3.36
N ALA A 93 -20.75 11.90 4.63
CA ALA A 93 -22.11 12.32 4.96
C ALA A 93 -22.38 13.70 4.33
N PRO A 94 -23.59 13.96 3.82
CA PRO A 94 -23.92 15.30 3.34
C PRO A 94 -23.68 16.28 4.48
N ALA A 95 -22.96 17.37 4.19
CA ALA A 95 -22.70 18.43 5.17
C ALA A 95 -24.04 18.91 5.73
N GLN A 96 -24.26 18.67 7.02
CA GLN A 96 -25.48 19.08 7.69
C GLN A 96 -25.50 20.61 7.68
N ARG A 97 -26.36 21.20 6.84
CA ARG A 97 -26.57 22.65 6.84
C ARG A 97 -27.06 23.02 8.23
N GLN A 98 -26.22 23.68 9.03
CA GLN A 98 -26.64 24.30 10.27
C GLN A 98 -27.75 25.30 9.91
N GLY A 99 -28.97 25.00 10.33
CA GLY A 99 -30.08 25.93 10.20
C GLY A 99 -29.69 27.21 10.92
N VAL A 100 -29.66 28.32 10.16
CA VAL A 100 -29.54 29.65 10.73
C VAL A 100 -30.80 29.84 11.58
N HIS A 101 -30.65 29.81 12.90
CA HIS A 101 -31.76 30.14 13.79
C HIS A 101 -32.03 31.63 13.58
N ALA A 102 -33.04 31.95 12.76
CA ALA A 102 -33.59 33.29 12.69
C ALA A 102 -34.19 33.59 14.06
N ALA A 103 -33.50 34.43 14.83
CA ALA A 103 -34.09 35.09 16.00
C ALA A 103 -35.09 36.12 15.49
N GLN A 104 -36.34 35.98 15.92
CA GLN A 104 -37.35 37.04 15.87
C GLN A 104 -37.18 37.96 17.07
#